data_AF-A0A4Q8QW40-F1
#
_entry.id   AF-A0A4Q8QW40-F1
#
_cell.length_a   1.000
_cell.length_b   1.000
_cell.length_c   1.000
_cell.angle_alpha   90.00
_cell.angle_beta   90.00
_cell.angle_gamma   90.00
#
_symmetry.space_group_name_H-M   'P 1'
#
loop_
_entity.id
_entity.type
_entity.pdbx_description
1 polymer ?
#
loop_
_entity_poly.entity_id
_entity_poly.type
_entity_poly.pdbx_seq_one_letter_code
_entity_poly.pdbx_strand_id
1 'polypeptide(L)' 'MKRALAELPPRRRAILIAARVDGLSHEVIAERFNISRTMVQKELRRAVSHCVARLGKSESP' A
#
# COMPACT_ATOMS: atom_id res chain seq x y z
N MET A 1 -7.89 2.85 -10.64
CA MET A 1 -7.19 2.09 -9.56
C MET A 1 -6.31 0.93 -10.01
N LYS A 2 -6.76 -0.02 -10.87
CA LYS A 2 -6.04 -1.31 -11.08
C LYS A 2 -4.65 -1.22 -11.73
N ARG A 3 -4.38 -0.27 -12.63
CA ARG A 3 -3.08 -0.16 -13.34
C ARG A 3 -1.93 0.36 -12.45
N ALA A 4 -2.20 1.32 -11.57
CA ALA A 4 -1.18 1.87 -10.66
C ALA A 4 -0.72 0.86 -9.58
N LEU A 5 -1.58 -0.11 -9.24
CA LEU A 5 -1.25 -1.19 -8.31
C LEU A 5 -0.35 -2.26 -8.94
N ALA A 6 -0.36 -2.41 -10.27
CA ALA A 6 0.45 -3.40 -10.97
C ALA A 6 1.94 -3.02 -11.05
N GLU A 7 2.26 -1.73 -10.94
CA GLU A 7 3.64 -1.23 -10.95
C GLU A 7 4.25 -1.16 -9.54
N LEU A 8 3.46 -1.46 -8.50
CA LEU A 8 3.99 -1.63 -7.16
C LEU A 8 4.64 -3.02 -7.03
N PRO A 9 5.75 -3.14 -6.28
CA PRO A 9 6.32 -4.43 -5.93
C PRO A 9 5.25 -5.35 -5.33
N PRO A 10 5.24 -6.65 -5.69
CA PRO A 10 4.16 -7.58 -5.31
C PRO A 10 3.88 -7.59 -3.80
N ARG A 11 4.93 -7.43 -2.98
CA ARG A 11 4.83 -7.28 -1.52
C ARG A 11 4.03 -6.04 -1.08
N ARG A 12 4.32 -4.89 -1.67
CA ARG A 12 3.69 -3.60 -1.32
C ARG A 12 2.21 -3.59 -1.72
N ARG A 13 1.88 -4.19 -2.87
CA ARG A 13 0.49 -4.42 -3.30
C ARG A 13 -0.26 -5.31 -2.31
N ALA A 14 0.34 -6.43 -1.90
CA ALA A 14 -0.28 -7.37 -0.98
C ALA A 14 -0.52 -6.75 0.41
N ILE A 15 0.41 -5.95 0.92
CA ILE A 15 0.26 -5.19 2.18
C ILE A 15 -0.92 -4.20 2.09
N LEU A 16 -1.05 -3.47 0.99
CA LEU A 16 -2.13 -2.51 0.80
C LEU A 16 -3.50 -3.21 0.70
N ILE A 17 -3.58 -4.33 -0.03
CA ILE A 17 -4.79 -5.15 -0.14
C ILE A 17 -5.18 -5.69 1.25
N ALA A 18 -4.23 -6.27 1.98
CA ALA A 18 -4.47 -6.78 3.33
C ALA A 18 -5.03 -5.70 4.27
N ALA A 19 -4.51 -4.47 4.20
CA ALA A 19 -4.96 -3.38 5.05
C ALA A 19 -6.32 -2.77 4.61
N ARG A 20 -6.55 -2.62 3.30
CA ARG A 20 -7.69 -1.84 2.77
C ARG A 20 -8.85 -2.68 2.28
N VAL A 21 -8.57 -3.89 1.77
CA VAL A 21 -9.57 -4.82 1.23
C VAL A 21 -9.92 -5.85 2.28
N ASP A 22 -8.91 -6.49 2.88
CA ASP A 22 -9.14 -7.53 3.89
C ASP A 22 -9.37 -6.95 5.30
N GLY A 23 -9.16 -5.65 5.49
CA GLY A 23 -9.38 -4.96 6.77
C GLY A 23 -8.46 -5.42 7.90
N LEU A 24 -7.33 -6.05 7.59
CA LEU A 24 -6.40 -6.58 8.58
C LEU A 24 -5.66 -5.46 9.32
N SER A 25 -5.49 -5.64 10.63
CA SER A 25 -4.67 -4.75 11.46
C SER A 25 -3.19 -4.79 11.03
N HIS A 26 -2.48 -3.68 11.23
CA HIS A 26 -1.05 -3.58 10.91
C HIS A 26 -0.19 -4.64 11.63
N GLU A 27 -0.64 -5.15 12.77
CA GLU A 27 0.00 -6.23 13.53
C GLU A 27 -0.11 -7.56 12.80
N VAL A 28 -1.32 -7.96 12.41
CA VAL A 28 -1.56 -9.18 11.63
C VAL A 28 -0.80 -9.14 10.30
N ILE A 29 -0.74 -7.98 9.65
CA ILE A 29 0.03 -7.79 8.42
C ILE A 29 1.54 -7.90 8.70
N ALA A 30 2.03 -7.30 9.79
CA ALA A 30 3.43 -7.37 10.18
C ALA A 30 3.88 -8.83 10.37
N GLU A 31 3.08 -9.64 11.08
CA GLU A 31 3.34 -11.07 11.27
C GLU A 31 3.28 -11.84 9.95
N ARG A 32 2.22 -11.65 9.16
CA ARG A 32 2.02 -12.36 7.89
C ARG A 32 3.15 -12.13 6.88
N PHE A 33 3.72 -10.93 6.87
CA PHE A 33 4.81 -10.56 5.97
C PHE A 33 6.20 -10.61 6.64
N ASN A 34 6.28 -11.09 7.88
CA ASN A 34 7.50 -11.18 8.69
C ASN A 34 8.32 -9.86 8.70
N ILE A 35 7.64 -8.75 9.01
CA ILE A 35 8.21 -7.39 9.10
C ILE A 35 7.70 -6.68 10.34
N SER A 36 8.36 -5.59 10.73
CA SER A 36 7.90 -4.76 11.84
C SER A 36 6.65 -3.93 11.48
N ARG A 37 5.82 -3.62 12.48
CA ARG A 37 4.68 -2.69 12.36
C ARG A 37 5.09 -1.35 11.74
N THR A 38 6.26 -0.85 12.11
CA THR A 38 6.84 0.39 11.56
C THR A 38 7.11 0.26 10.07
N MET A 39 7.58 -0.90 9.61
CA MET A 39 7.78 -1.17 8.17
C MET A 39 6.45 -1.22 7.43
N VAL A 40 5.41 -1.86 8.01
CA VAL A 40 4.05 -1.87 7.43
C VAL A 40 3.55 -0.44 7.21
N GLN A 41 3.66 0.43 8.22
CA GLN A 41 3.26 1.83 8.08
C GLN A 41 4.06 2.60 7.02
N LYS A 42 5.38 2.36 6.92
CA LYS A 42 6.23 2.98 5.89
C LYS A 42 5.80 2.53 4.49
N GLU A 43 5.54 1.23 4.32
CA GLU A 43 5.11 0.67 3.04
C GLU A 43 3.72 1.17 2.63
N LEU A 44 2.78 1.27 3.57
CA LEU A 44 1.47 1.88 3.33
C LEU A 44 1.57 3.35 2.94
N ARG A 45 2.37 4.16 3.66
CA ARG A 45 2.63 5.56 3.30
C ARG A 45 3.21 5.71 1.90
N ARG A 46 4.19 4.86 1.53
CA ARG A 46 4.77 4.82 0.18
C ARG A 46 3.74 4.43 -0.87
N ALA A 47 2.90 3.44 -0.60
CA ALA A 47 1.85 3.00 -1.51
C ALA A 47 0.82 4.10 -1.76
N VAL A 48 0.36 4.78 -0.69
CA VAL A 48 -0.57 5.91 -0.79
C VAL A 48 0.07 7.10 -1.51
N SER A 49 1.30 7.47 -1.14
CA SER A 49 2.04 8.55 -1.82
C SER A 49 2.22 8.27 -3.31
N HIS A 50 2.51 7.01 -3.69
CA HIS A 50 2.59 6.62 -5.09
C HIS A 50 1.23 6.72 -5.80
N CYS A 51 0.14 6.33 -5.13
CA CYS A 51 -1.21 6.50 -5.67
C CYS A 51 -1.56 7.98 -5.85
N VAL A 52 -1.27 8.83 -4.87
CA VAL A 52 -1.51 10.29 -4.92
C VAL A 52 -0.65 10.95 -5.98
N ALA A 53 0.64 10.62 -6.07
CA ALA A 53 1.54 11.17 -7.10
C ALA A 53 1.09 10.83 -8.53
N ARG A 54 0.39 9.71 -8.71
CA ARG A 54 -0.19 9.33 -10.01
C ARG A 54 -1.59 9.87 -10.25
N LEU A 55 -2.43 9.93 -9.23
CA LEU A 55 -3.80 10.45 -9.34
C LEU A 55 -3.80 11.99 -9.41
N GLY A 56 -2.90 12.65 -8.69
CA GLY A 56 -2.67 14.10 -8.75
C GLY A 56 -1.99 14.57 -10.04
N LYS A 57 -1.60 13.66 -10.95
CA LYS A 57 -1.19 14.01 -12.32
C LYS A 57 -2.37 13.95 -13.31
N SER A 58 -3.57 13.62 -12.84
CA SER A 58 -4.83 13.59 -13.60
C SER A 58 -5.93 14.47 -13.01
N GLU A 59 -5.62 15.31 -12.01
CA GLU A 59 -6.43 16.46 -11.64
C GLU A 59 -5.56 17.71 -11.80
N SER A 60 -5.52 18.19 -13.04
CA SER A 60 -5.34 19.61 -13.32
C SER A 60 -6.58 20.35 -12.81
N PRO A 61 -6.47 21.48 -12.11
CA PRO A 61 -7.31 22.62 -12.44
C PRO A 61 -6.90 23.21 -13.80
#